data_AF-A0A7S1L2A6-F1
#
_entry.id   AF-A0A7S1L2A6-F1
#
_cell.length_a   1.000
_cell.length_b   1.000
_cell.length_c   1.000
_cell.angle_alpha   90.00
_cell.angle_beta   90.00
_cell.angle_gamma   90.00
#
_symmetry.space_group_name_H-M   'P 1'
#
loop_
_entity.id
_entity.type
_entity.pdbx_description
1 polymer ?
#
loop_
_entity_poly.entity_id
_entity_poly.type
_entity_poly.pdbx_seq_one_letter_code
_entity_poly.pdbx_strand_id
1 'polypeptide(L)'
;QFSPSSGLLHDAYVCPFTLAPFESAARLTRHLHAYVRSGAPLQVPGREIYCDDEAGLSLMELDGRQHTVFCRNVFLLAKCFLECKLVGHDTDLYTVYVVAVHANKRAAGFFRGLPAAADGSSSGPKIFAGYYSYERGSVDNNLACIVTLPCFQGHGLGRFLIEASYAVGYRKGIVGSPERPLSELGRAAYDRYWSEKVWRWVMEEAVGAVEQRRPVQPAAYDAPSNADLDTSRSKGEADGSAGDNESGAGPDGADTGALAVMRVTTHDVAKKLRLDASDVLETVLRLGLVHRTEGRALKLLVPPALAAHEIDRVRRTAAPFRAELLRGVTTTGGSD
;
A
#
# COMPACT_ATOMS: atom_id res chain seq x y z
N GLN A 1 9.25 -16.66 32.09
CA GLN A 1 9.53 -17.17 30.73
C GLN A 1 9.02 -18.59 30.66
N PHE A 2 8.34 -18.95 29.58
CA PHE A 2 7.94 -20.34 29.33
C PHE A 2 9.18 -21.11 28.88
N SER A 3 9.54 -22.17 29.60
CA SER A 3 10.61 -23.10 29.21
C SER A 3 10.04 -24.51 29.33
N PRO A 4 9.90 -25.26 28.23
CA PRO A 4 9.37 -26.61 28.28
C PRO A 4 10.34 -27.50 29.07
N SER A 5 9.80 -28.40 29.89
CA SER A 5 10.59 -29.30 30.74
C SER A 5 11.53 -30.23 29.97
N SER A 6 11.25 -30.49 28.69
CA SER A 6 12.06 -31.29 27.76
C SER A 6 13.04 -30.46 26.92
N GLY A 7 13.04 -29.12 27.03
CA GLY A 7 13.81 -28.22 26.17
C GLY A 7 13.28 -28.09 24.73
N LEU A 8 12.38 -28.98 24.29
CA LEU A 8 11.75 -28.99 22.98
C LEU A 8 10.23 -29.10 23.11
N LEU A 9 9.51 -28.26 22.38
CA LEU A 9 8.06 -28.28 22.27
C LEU A 9 7.66 -28.55 20.82
N HIS A 10 7.08 -29.73 20.55
CA HIS A 10 6.65 -30.12 19.20
C HIS A 10 5.39 -29.34 18.77
N ASP A 11 4.40 -29.27 19.66
CA ASP A 11 3.15 -28.54 19.42
C ASP A 11 2.96 -27.47 20.50
N ALA A 12 2.64 -26.25 20.09
CA ALA A 12 2.36 -25.14 20.99
C ALA A 12 0.93 -24.63 20.83
N TYR A 13 0.24 -24.48 21.96
CA TYR A 13 -1.08 -23.87 22.02
C TYR A 13 -0.93 -22.40 22.40
N VAL A 14 -1.32 -21.47 21.53
CA VAL A 14 -1.07 -20.04 21.72
C VAL A 14 -2.35 -19.30 22.07
N CYS A 15 -2.32 -18.47 23.12
CA CYS A 15 -3.44 -17.61 23.45
C CYS A 15 -3.62 -16.49 22.40
N PRO A 16 -4.81 -16.28 21.81
CA PRO A 16 -5.01 -15.27 20.78
C PRO A 16 -4.89 -13.81 21.27
N PHE A 17 -4.97 -13.58 22.58
CA PHE A 17 -4.92 -12.24 23.19
C PHE A 17 -3.56 -11.90 23.79
N THR A 18 -2.90 -12.87 24.44
CA THR A 18 -1.60 -12.64 25.12
C THR A 18 -0.42 -13.21 24.34
N LEU A 19 -0.68 -14.02 23.31
CA LEU A 19 0.31 -14.81 22.56
C LEU A 19 1.19 -15.71 23.42
N ALA A 20 0.81 -15.96 24.67
CA ALA A 20 1.53 -16.89 25.52
C ALA A 20 1.41 -18.32 24.94
N PRO A 21 2.53 -19.04 24.76
CA PRO A 21 2.51 -20.44 24.37
C PRO A 21 2.25 -21.35 25.57
N PHE A 22 1.56 -22.47 25.33
CA PHE A 22 1.21 -23.49 26.31
C PHE A 22 1.46 -24.89 25.74
N GLU A 23 1.85 -25.83 26.61
CA GLU A 23 2.16 -27.23 26.23
C GLU A 23 0.94 -28.07 25.88
N SER A 24 -0.26 -27.64 26.29
CA SER A 24 -1.48 -28.42 26.06
C SER A 24 -2.71 -27.54 25.97
N ALA A 25 -3.72 -28.03 25.24
CA ALA A 25 -5.03 -27.39 25.14
C ALA A 25 -5.64 -27.11 26.52
N ALA A 26 -5.54 -28.05 27.47
CA ALA A 26 -6.07 -27.88 28.83
C ALA A 26 -5.41 -26.71 29.59
N ARG A 27 -4.10 -26.48 29.40
CA ARG A 27 -3.41 -25.33 29.99
C ARG A 27 -3.87 -24.02 29.36
N LEU A 28 -4.00 -23.98 28.03
CA LEU A 28 -4.56 -22.83 27.32
C LEU A 28 -6.00 -22.53 27.77
N THR A 29 -6.86 -23.54 27.89
CA THR A 29 -8.25 -23.38 28.35
C THR A 29 -8.30 -22.79 29.76
N ARG A 30 -7.50 -23.30 30.70
CA ARG A 30 -7.40 -22.72 32.05
C ARG A 30 -6.92 -21.26 32.03
N HIS A 31 -5.93 -20.95 31.18
CA HIS A 31 -5.46 -19.58 30.98
C HIS A 31 -6.57 -18.66 30.44
N LEU A 32 -7.32 -19.09 29.42
CA LEU A 32 -8.43 -18.32 28.86
C LEU A 32 -9.54 -18.09 29.90
N HIS A 33 -9.90 -19.09 30.70
CA HIS A 33 -10.86 -18.90 31.80
C HIS A 33 -10.37 -17.91 32.86
N ALA A 34 -9.09 -17.95 33.21
CA ALA A 34 -8.50 -16.98 34.14
C ALA A 34 -8.48 -15.57 33.54
N TYR A 35 -8.12 -15.44 32.26
CA TYR A 35 -8.09 -14.17 31.52
C TYR A 35 -9.48 -13.53 31.40
N VAL A 36 -10.51 -14.32 31.11
CA VAL A 36 -11.89 -13.81 31.05
C VAL A 36 -12.36 -13.36 32.43
N ARG A 37 -12.05 -14.13 33.49
CA ARG A 37 -12.42 -13.78 34.87
C ARG A 37 -11.69 -12.56 35.43
N SER A 38 -10.53 -12.21 34.89
CA SER A 38 -9.83 -10.99 35.33
C SER A 38 -10.52 -9.71 34.85
N GLY A 39 -11.52 -9.81 33.95
CA GLY A 39 -12.17 -8.66 33.35
C GLY A 39 -11.29 -7.90 32.35
N ALA A 40 -10.16 -8.49 31.93
CA ALA A 40 -9.31 -7.90 30.91
C ALA A 40 -10.08 -7.79 29.58
N PRO A 41 -9.87 -6.72 28.80
CA PRO A 41 -10.43 -6.61 27.45
C PRO A 41 -10.05 -7.81 26.59
N LEU A 42 -10.99 -8.38 25.83
CA LEU A 42 -10.74 -9.53 24.95
C LEU A 42 -10.04 -9.10 23.66
N GLN A 43 -8.85 -8.53 23.79
CA GLN A 43 -8.04 -8.02 22.70
C GLN A 43 -6.55 -8.12 23.01
N VAL A 44 -5.72 -8.03 21.97
CA VAL A 44 -4.27 -7.83 22.14
C VAL A 44 -3.99 -6.52 22.91
N PRO A 45 -2.88 -6.42 23.65
CA PRO A 45 -2.54 -5.20 24.39
C PRO A 45 -2.11 -4.06 23.45
N GLY A 46 -1.94 -2.86 24.02
CA GLY A 46 -1.52 -1.67 23.31
C GLY A 46 -2.62 -0.63 23.16
N ARG A 47 -2.25 0.49 22.54
CA ARG A 47 -3.17 1.57 22.21
C ARG A 47 -3.79 1.30 20.84
N GLU A 48 -5.11 1.25 20.77
CA GLU A 48 -5.79 1.18 19.48
C GLU A 48 -5.63 2.49 18.72
N ILE A 49 -4.91 2.44 17.59
CA ILE A 49 -4.67 3.60 16.73
C ILE A 49 -5.51 3.54 15.45
N TYR A 50 -6.18 2.43 15.15
CA TYR A 50 -7.07 2.30 14.00
C TYR A 50 -8.15 1.28 14.33
N CYS A 51 -9.39 1.57 13.98
CA CYS A 51 -10.50 0.62 14.06
C CYS A 51 -11.40 0.83 12.85
N ASP A 52 -11.55 -0.22 12.04
CA ASP A 52 -12.51 -0.28 10.94
C ASP A 52 -13.46 -1.43 11.24
N ASP A 53 -14.61 -1.08 11.82
CA ASP A 53 -15.65 -2.05 12.13
C ASP A 53 -16.22 -2.65 10.84
N GLU A 54 -16.35 -1.89 9.76
CA GLU A 54 -16.88 -2.37 8.48
C GLU A 54 -15.96 -3.44 7.90
N ALA A 55 -14.66 -3.17 7.87
CA ALA A 55 -13.65 -4.15 7.45
C ALA A 55 -13.45 -5.27 8.47
N GLY A 56 -13.84 -5.08 9.74
CA GLY A 56 -13.70 -6.06 10.81
C GLY A 56 -12.25 -6.23 11.30
N LEU A 57 -11.50 -5.13 11.40
CA LEU A 57 -10.11 -5.14 11.84
C LEU A 57 -9.70 -3.87 12.61
N SER A 58 -8.67 -4.00 13.42
CA SER A 58 -8.06 -2.92 14.20
C SER A 58 -6.54 -2.95 14.11
N LEU A 59 -5.88 -1.80 14.34
CA LEU A 59 -4.43 -1.70 14.49
C LEU A 59 -4.08 -1.19 15.89
N MET A 60 -3.25 -1.95 16.57
CA MET A 60 -2.80 -1.68 17.93
C MET A 60 -1.33 -1.26 17.89
N GLU A 61 -0.99 -0.14 18.52
CA GLU A 61 0.39 0.32 18.70
C GLU A 61 0.88 -0.07 20.09
N LEU A 62 2.03 -0.73 20.14
CA LEU A 62 2.67 -1.20 21.36
C LEU A 62 4.08 -0.63 21.47
N ASP A 63 4.36 -0.03 22.62
CA ASP A 63 5.72 0.23 23.04
C ASP A 63 6.36 -1.07 23.55
N GLY A 64 7.42 -1.55 22.89
CA GLY A 64 8.12 -2.77 23.30
C GLY A 64 8.85 -2.69 24.65
N ARG A 65 9.03 -1.48 25.23
CA ARG A 65 9.46 -1.27 26.62
C ARG A 65 8.36 -1.53 27.64
N GLN A 66 7.12 -1.16 27.28
CA GLN A 66 5.95 -1.28 28.16
C GLN A 66 5.32 -2.67 28.07
N HIS A 67 5.36 -3.28 26.88
CA HIS A 67 4.73 -4.57 26.60
C HIS A 67 5.76 -5.68 26.31
N THR A 68 6.88 -5.69 27.02
CA THR A 68 8.03 -6.59 26.80
C THR A 68 7.65 -8.06 26.63
N VAL A 69 6.80 -8.61 27.51
CA VAL A 69 6.41 -10.03 27.45
C VAL A 69 5.61 -10.33 26.19
N PHE A 70 4.63 -9.48 25.84
CA PHE A 70 3.81 -9.67 24.66
C PHE A 70 4.65 -9.52 23.38
N CYS A 71 5.49 -8.48 23.29
CA CYS A 71 6.37 -8.27 22.14
C CYS A 71 7.37 -9.41 21.95
N ARG A 72 7.90 -10.00 23.04
CA ARG A 72 8.73 -11.21 22.96
C ARG A 72 7.96 -12.38 22.36
N ASN A 73 6.71 -12.60 22.78
CA ASN A 73 5.86 -13.64 22.21
C ASN A 73 5.59 -13.39 20.71
N VAL A 74 5.33 -12.13 20.32
CA VAL A 74 5.19 -11.74 18.89
C VAL A 74 6.46 -12.11 18.12
N PHE A 75 7.65 -11.75 18.63
CA PHE A 75 8.91 -12.01 17.92
C PHE A 75 9.26 -13.49 17.82
N LEU A 76 8.97 -14.27 18.86
CA LEU A 76 9.10 -15.73 18.83
C LEU A 76 8.16 -16.35 17.79
N LEU A 77 6.89 -15.96 17.79
CA LEU A 77 5.92 -16.43 16.81
C LEU A 77 6.31 -16.02 15.38
N ALA A 78 6.82 -14.81 15.20
CA ALA A 78 7.30 -14.31 13.92
C ALA A 78 8.49 -15.11 13.38
N LYS A 79 9.42 -15.53 14.26
CA LYS A 79 10.60 -16.30 13.86
C LYS A 79 10.24 -17.63 13.20
N CYS A 80 9.08 -18.21 13.55
CA CYS A 80 8.55 -19.42 12.91
C CYS A 80 8.21 -19.22 11.43
N PHE A 81 7.99 -17.97 10.99
CA PHE A 81 7.55 -17.62 9.63
C PHE A 81 8.51 -16.69 8.89
N LEU A 82 9.54 -16.16 9.58
CA LEU A 82 10.57 -15.29 9.02
C LEU A 82 11.94 -15.94 9.14
N GLU A 83 12.49 -16.34 8.00
CA GLU A 83 13.82 -16.94 7.90
C GLU A 83 14.90 -15.94 8.33
N CYS A 84 14.86 -14.73 7.80
CA CYS A 84 15.85 -13.68 8.02
C CYS A 84 15.70 -12.93 9.36
N LYS A 85 14.70 -13.26 10.19
CA LYS A 85 14.55 -12.61 11.50
C LYS A 85 15.59 -13.15 12.48
N LEU A 86 16.43 -12.27 12.99
CA LEU A 86 17.29 -12.58 14.14
C LEU A 86 16.42 -12.70 15.41
N VAL A 87 16.68 -13.73 16.22
CA VAL A 87 16.02 -13.90 17.52
C VAL A 87 16.65 -12.92 18.51
N GLY A 88 16.15 -11.69 18.53
CA GLY A 88 16.51 -10.68 19.53
C GLY A 88 15.53 -10.66 20.71
N HIS A 89 16.03 -10.37 21.91
CA HIS A 89 15.20 -10.14 23.11
C HIS A 89 14.98 -8.66 23.44
N ASP A 90 15.56 -7.78 22.63
CA ASP A 90 15.60 -6.33 22.79
C ASP A 90 14.34 -5.68 22.22
N THR A 91 13.20 -6.00 22.84
CA THR A 91 11.90 -5.43 22.43
C THR A 91 11.84 -3.93 22.64
N ASP A 92 12.67 -3.39 23.54
CA ASP A 92 12.75 -1.98 23.90
C ASP A 92 13.20 -1.07 22.75
N LEU A 93 13.87 -1.63 21.74
CA LEU A 93 14.25 -0.92 20.51
C LEU A 93 13.08 -0.71 19.55
N TYR A 94 11.97 -1.44 19.73
CA TYR A 94 10.90 -1.49 18.74
C TYR A 94 9.59 -0.85 19.23
N THR A 95 8.91 -0.20 18.29
CA THR A 95 7.46 -0.01 18.35
C THR A 95 6.82 -1.11 17.50
N VAL A 96 5.84 -1.83 18.06
CA VAL A 96 5.21 -2.98 17.42
C VAL A 96 3.78 -2.61 17.07
N TYR A 97 3.39 -2.83 15.81
CA TYR A 97 2.06 -2.54 15.30
C TYR A 97 1.35 -3.84 14.96
N VAL A 98 0.28 -4.16 15.68
CA VAL A 98 -0.44 -5.43 15.54
C VAL A 98 -1.75 -5.20 14.83
N VAL A 99 -1.99 -5.93 13.74
CA VAL A 99 -3.33 -6.04 13.16
C VAL A 99 -4.10 -7.12 13.91
N ALA A 100 -5.28 -6.75 14.41
CA ALA A 100 -6.20 -7.64 15.07
C ALA A 100 -7.49 -7.75 14.24
N VAL A 101 -7.96 -8.97 14.00
CA VAL A 101 -9.24 -9.21 13.33
C VAL A 101 -10.36 -9.31 14.36
N HIS A 102 -11.52 -8.77 14.02
CA HIS A 102 -12.71 -8.85 14.85
C HIS A 102 -13.31 -10.26 14.76
N ALA A 103 -13.38 -10.95 15.90
CA ALA A 103 -13.82 -12.34 15.99
C ALA A 103 -15.23 -12.54 15.44
N ASN A 104 -16.13 -11.57 15.67
CA ASN A 104 -17.52 -11.65 15.22
C ASN A 104 -17.70 -11.37 13.72
N LYS A 105 -16.62 -11.01 13.00
CA LYS A 105 -16.63 -10.70 11.57
C LYS A 105 -15.65 -11.60 10.84
N ARG A 106 -14.42 -11.13 10.61
CA ARG A 106 -13.39 -11.85 9.83
C ARG A 106 -12.95 -13.18 10.46
N ALA A 107 -13.15 -13.38 11.75
CA ALA A 107 -12.73 -14.58 12.47
C ALA A 107 -13.88 -15.49 12.95
N ALA A 108 -15.12 -15.25 12.48
CA ALA A 108 -16.32 -15.91 13.02
C ALA A 108 -16.33 -17.43 12.83
N GLY A 109 -15.62 -17.95 11.82
CA GLY A 109 -15.45 -19.39 11.59
C GLY A 109 -14.34 -20.02 12.43
N PHE A 110 -13.26 -19.30 12.70
CA PHE A 110 -12.05 -19.84 13.35
C PHE A 110 -12.14 -19.87 14.87
N PHE A 111 -12.83 -18.90 15.48
CA PHE A 111 -12.86 -18.73 16.92
C PHE A 111 -14.28 -18.82 17.50
N ARG A 112 -15.04 -19.82 17.04
CA ARG A 112 -16.35 -20.16 17.60
C ARG A 112 -16.21 -20.50 19.09
N GLY A 113 -17.08 -19.91 19.91
CA GLY A 113 -17.12 -20.17 21.35
C GLY A 113 -16.24 -19.25 22.20
N LEU A 114 -15.59 -18.23 21.61
CA LEU A 114 -15.04 -17.14 22.42
C LEU A 114 -16.19 -16.38 23.14
N PRO A 115 -15.98 -15.96 24.39
CA PRO A 115 -16.96 -15.14 25.09
C PRO A 115 -17.15 -13.81 24.38
N ALA A 116 -18.37 -13.26 24.48
CA ALA A 116 -18.65 -11.92 24.02
C ALA A 116 -17.74 -10.91 24.76
N ALA A 117 -17.29 -9.87 24.06
CA ALA A 117 -16.50 -8.83 24.68
C ALA A 117 -17.31 -8.15 25.80
N ALA A 118 -16.76 -8.14 27.02
CA ALA A 118 -17.44 -7.62 28.20
C ALA A 118 -17.59 -6.08 28.20
N ASP A 119 -16.88 -5.40 27.30
CA ASP A 119 -16.86 -3.94 27.15
C ASP A 119 -18.03 -3.39 26.31
N GLY A 120 -18.93 -4.25 25.82
CA GLY A 120 -20.03 -3.82 24.94
C GLY A 120 -19.56 -3.31 23.59
N SER A 121 -18.30 -3.54 23.21
CA SER A 121 -17.76 -3.11 21.92
C SER A 121 -18.47 -3.83 20.77
N SER A 122 -18.97 -3.05 19.81
CA SER A 122 -19.63 -3.55 18.59
C SER A 122 -18.73 -4.49 17.75
N SER A 123 -17.41 -4.38 17.91
CA SER A 123 -16.42 -5.20 17.21
C SER A 123 -16.20 -6.58 17.82
N GLY A 124 -16.62 -6.82 19.06
CA GLY A 124 -16.35 -8.07 19.78
C GLY A 124 -14.85 -8.30 20.04
N PRO A 125 -14.44 -9.54 20.35
CA PRO A 125 -13.04 -9.86 20.63
C PRO A 125 -12.11 -9.55 19.45
N LYS A 126 -10.94 -8.96 19.71
CA LYS A 126 -9.96 -8.57 18.67
C LYS A 126 -8.73 -9.47 18.74
N ILE A 127 -8.59 -10.35 17.77
CA ILE A 127 -7.65 -11.48 17.78
C ILE A 127 -6.42 -11.13 16.95
N PHE A 128 -5.23 -11.40 17.47
CA PHE A 128 -3.98 -11.24 16.73
C PHE A 128 -4.04 -11.93 15.35
N ALA A 129 -3.73 -11.19 14.29
CA ALA A 129 -3.68 -11.74 12.92
C ALA A 129 -2.34 -11.52 12.22
N GLY A 130 -1.57 -10.54 12.68
CA GLY A 130 -0.27 -10.20 12.11
C GLY A 130 0.31 -8.97 12.79
N TYR A 131 1.52 -8.61 12.39
CA TYR A 131 2.17 -7.40 12.89
C TYR A 131 3.20 -6.86 11.89
N TYR A 132 3.59 -5.61 12.10
CA TYR A 132 4.91 -5.14 11.70
C TYR A 132 5.64 -4.47 12.87
N SER A 133 6.97 -4.45 12.84
CA SER A 133 7.80 -3.72 13.80
C SER A 133 8.48 -2.53 13.14
N TYR A 134 8.68 -1.46 13.91
CA TYR A 134 9.45 -0.28 13.55
C TYR A 134 10.55 -0.08 14.60
N GLU A 135 11.80 0.04 14.16
CA GLU A 135 12.93 0.33 15.04
C GLU A 135 12.95 1.82 15.39
N ARG A 136 13.00 2.12 16.69
CA ARG A 136 12.96 3.50 17.19
C ARG A 136 14.20 4.27 16.75
N GLY A 137 13.97 5.44 16.16
CA GLY A 137 15.06 6.29 15.68
C GLY A 137 15.57 5.91 14.29
N SER A 138 15.02 4.87 13.66
CA SER A 138 15.31 4.59 12.26
C SER A 138 14.72 5.69 11.38
N VAL A 139 15.58 6.29 10.56
CA VAL A 139 15.24 7.36 9.59
C VAL A 139 15.02 6.80 8.19
N ASP A 140 15.73 5.74 7.84
CA ASP A 140 15.69 5.12 6.51
C ASP A 140 14.57 4.07 6.40
N ASN A 141 14.29 3.36 7.50
CA ASN A 141 13.32 2.27 7.49
C ASN A 141 12.04 2.63 8.22
N ASN A 142 10.88 2.48 7.56
CA ASN A 142 9.58 2.62 8.21
C ASN A 142 9.04 1.29 8.76
N LEU A 143 9.71 0.18 8.44
CA LEU A 143 9.31 -1.17 8.78
C LEU A 143 10.55 -2.08 8.84
N ALA A 144 10.71 -2.81 9.94
CA ALA A 144 11.80 -3.78 10.16
C ALA A 144 11.38 -5.22 9.82
N CYS A 145 10.28 -5.70 10.40
CA CYS A 145 9.72 -7.02 10.10
C CYS A 145 8.23 -6.90 9.87
N ILE A 146 7.67 -7.76 9.02
CA ILE A 146 6.23 -7.87 8.76
C ILE A 146 5.82 -9.34 8.65
N VAL A 147 4.73 -9.70 9.33
CA VAL A 147 4.13 -11.04 9.25
C VAL A 147 2.62 -10.93 9.28
N THR A 148 1.97 -11.66 8.39
CA THR A 148 0.57 -12.08 8.58
C THR A 148 0.57 -13.58 8.87
N LEU A 149 -0.18 -14.02 9.88
CA LEU A 149 -0.27 -15.44 10.20
C LEU A 149 -0.75 -16.23 8.97
N PRO A 150 -0.24 -17.44 8.71
CA PRO A 150 -0.61 -18.22 7.53
C PRO A 150 -2.13 -18.37 7.33
N CYS A 151 -2.89 -18.58 8.40
CA CYS A 151 -4.35 -18.70 8.35
C CYS A 151 -5.09 -17.42 7.91
N PHE A 152 -4.43 -16.26 7.93
CA PHE A 152 -4.98 -14.99 7.49
C PHE A 152 -4.32 -14.42 6.23
N GLN A 153 -3.36 -15.13 5.63
CA GLN A 153 -2.77 -14.73 4.34
C GLN A 153 -3.82 -14.79 3.23
N GLY A 154 -3.61 -14.03 2.14
CA GLY A 154 -4.58 -13.93 1.03
C GLY A 154 -5.80 -13.03 1.30
N HIS A 155 -6.03 -12.59 2.55
CA HIS A 155 -7.19 -11.77 2.93
C HIS A 155 -6.90 -10.26 3.00
N GLY A 156 -5.86 -9.80 2.30
CA GLY A 156 -5.48 -8.38 2.21
C GLY A 156 -4.78 -7.79 3.45
N LEU A 157 -4.55 -8.56 4.52
CA LEU A 157 -3.91 -8.04 5.74
C LEU A 157 -2.45 -7.61 5.55
N GLY A 158 -1.68 -8.32 4.71
CA GLY A 158 -0.31 -7.91 4.39
C GLY A 158 -0.27 -6.54 3.70
N ARG A 159 -1.17 -6.31 2.74
CA ARG A 159 -1.35 -5.00 2.10
C ARG A 159 -1.77 -3.93 3.11
N PHE A 160 -2.72 -4.25 3.98
CA PHE A 160 -3.16 -3.34 5.06
C PHE A 160 -1.99 -2.93 5.96
N LEU A 161 -1.13 -3.86 6.37
CA LEU A 161 0.04 -3.56 7.22
C LEU A 161 1.07 -2.68 6.49
N ILE A 162 1.29 -2.90 5.18
CA ILE A 162 2.14 -2.02 4.36
C ILE A 162 1.53 -0.62 4.25
N GLU A 163 0.24 -0.51 3.95
CA GLU A 163 -0.47 0.78 3.86
C GLU A 163 -0.45 1.52 5.20
N ALA A 164 -0.62 0.80 6.31
CA ALA A 164 -0.54 1.33 7.65
C ALA A 164 0.87 1.83 8.00
N SER A 165 1.94 1.09 7.65
CA SER A 165 3.31 1.51 7.95
C SER A 165 3.69 2.81 7.26
N TYR A 166 3.30 2.98 6.00
CA TYR A 166 3.44 4.25 5.29
C TYR A 166 2.57 5.35 5.90
N ALA A 167 1.30 5.10 6.19
CA ALA A 167 0.40 6.10 6.78
C ALA A 167 0.87 6.60 8.16
N VAL A 168 1.37 5.69 9.00
CA VAL A 168 1.96 6.02 10.31
C VAL A 168 3.26 6.79 10.13
N GLY A 169 4.18 6.32 9.27
CA GLY A 169 5.43 7.00 8.96
C GLY A 169 5.19 8.42 8.46
N TYR A 170 4.20 8.59 7.59
CA TYR A 170 3.79 9.88 7.04
C TYR A 170 3.35 10.89 8.07
N ARG A 171 2.66 10.46 9.13
CA ARG A 171 2.28 11.33 10.25
C ARG A 171 3.45 11.64 11.17
N LYS A 172 4.46 10.76 11.21
CA LYS A 172 5.72 10.97 11.94
C LYS A 172 6.76 11.78 11.15
N GLY A 173 6.45 12.17 9.91
CA GLY A 173 7.39 12.88 9.03
C GLY A 173 8.49 11.98 8.43
N ILE A 174 8.32 10.66 8.50
CA ILE A 174 9.28 9.67 7.99
C ILE A 174 8.83 9.20 6.60
N VAL A 175 9.72 9.28 5.63
CA VAL A 175 9.58 8.64 4.32
C VAL A 175 10.65 7.57 4.23
N GLY A 176 10.30 6.33 4.58
CA GLY A 176 11.23 5.21 4.64
C GLY A 176 10.82 4.03 3.75
N SER A 177 11.73 3.08 3.64
CA SER A 177 11.58 1.80 2.94
C SER A 177 11.45 0.65 3.97
N PRO A 178 10.96 -0.55 3.60
CA PRO A 178 11.16 -1.72 4.46
C PRO A 178 12.64 -2.10 4.55
N GLU A 179 13.05 -2.56 5.74
CA GLU A 179 14.35 -3.19 5.95
C GLU A 179 14.51 -4.41 5.03
N ARG A 180 15.71 -4.56 4.47
CA ARG A 180 16.08 -5.65 3.56
C ARG A 180 16.94 -6.69 4.30
N PRO A 181 16.86 -7.98 3.93
CA PRO A 181 16.12 -8.56 2.80
C PRO A 181 14.63 -8.80 3.09
N LEU A 182 13.79 -8.67 2.06
CA LEU A 182 12.38 -9.05 2.09
C LEU A 182 12.23 -10.55 1.82
N SER A 183 11.24 -11.20 2.44
CA SER A 183 10.78 -12.54 2.01
C SER A 183 10.15 -12.47 0.62
N GLU A 184 10.04 -13.60 -0.09
CA GLU A 184 9.40 -13.64 -1.41
C GLU A 184 7.96 -13.09 -1.40
N LEU A 185 7.17 -13.49 -0.40
CA LEU A 185 5.81 -12.94 -0.19
C LEU A 185 5.83 -11.45 0.14
N GLY A 186 6.80 -11.01 0.96
CA GLY A 186 6.99 -9.60 1.30
C GLY A 186 7.32 -8.77 0.06
N ARG A 187 8.24 -9.26 -0.77
CA ARG A 187 8.63 -8.64 -2.03
C ARG A 187 7.44 -8.50 -2.97
N ALA A 188 6.69 -9.59 -3.21
CA ALA A 188 5.50 -9.56 -4.05
C ALA A 188 4.43 -8.57 -3.54
N ALA A 189 4.25 -8.47 -2.23
CA ALA A 189 3.30 -7.54 -1.62
C ALA A 189 3.71 -6.06 -1.78
N TYR A 190 4.99 -5.74 -1.52
CA TYR A 190 5.54 -4.40 -1.73
C TYR A 190 5.56 -4.01 -3.21
N ASP A 191 5.95 -4.94 -4.08
CA ASP A 191 5.94 -4.77 -5.53
C ASP A 191 4.56 -4.39 -6.03
N ARG A 192 3.50 -5.06 -5.56
CA ARG A 192 2.12 -4.72 -5.89
C ARG A 192 1.75 -3.33 -5.37
N TYR A 193 2.08 -3.02 -4.11
CA TYR A 193 1.76 -1.74 -3.48
C TYR A 193 2.43 -0.56 -4.21
N TRP A 194 3.73 -0.65 -4.49
CA TRP A 194 4.47 0.40 -5.20
C TRP A 194 4.03 0.55 -6.65
N SER A 195 3.80 -0.55 -7.36
CA SER A 195 3.27 -0.50 -8.73
C SER A 195 1.94 0.25 -8.77
N GLU A 196 1.05 -0.02 -7.82
CA GLU A 196 -0.25 0.65 -7.73
C GLU A 196 -0.10 2.15 -7.40
N LYS A 197 0.84 2.53 -6.53
CA LYS A 197 1.16 3.94 -6.26
C LYS A 197 1.67 4.66 -7.51
N VAL A 198 2.62 4.07 -8.22
CA VAL A 198 3.18 4.64 -9.47
C VAL A 198 2.09 4.76 -10.53
N TRP A 199 1.25 3.74 -10.72
CA TRP A 199 0.18 3.79 -11.70
C TRP A 199 -0.84 4.88 -11.40
N ARG A 200 -1.28 5.05 -10.14
CA ARG A 200 -2.18 6.15 -9.78
C ARG A 200 -1.58 7.53 -10.09
N TRP A 201 -0.30 7.73 -9.78
CA TRP A 201 0.38 8.98 -10.13
C TRP A 201 0.47 9.20 -11.64
N VAL A 202 0.85 8.18 -12.42
CA VAL A 202 0.88 8.27 -13.89
C VAL A 202 -0.48 8.66 -14.44
N MET A 203 -1.58 8.13 -13.89
CA MET A 203 -2.94 8.50 -14.29
C MET A 203 -3.23 9.98 -14.04
N GLU A 204 -2.91 10.48 -12.85
CA GLU A 204 -3.18 11.86 -12.46
C GLU A 204 -2.43 12.85 -13.37
N GLU A 205 -1.17 12.57 -13.68
CA GLU A 205 -0.37 13.41 -14.58
C GLU A 205 -0.84 13.31 -16.04
N ALA A 206 -1.23 12.11 -16.50
CA ALA A 206 -1.72 11.91 -17.86
C ALA A 206 -3.07 12.62 -18.10
N VAL A 207 -3.98 12.58 -17.12
CA VAL A 207 -5.26 13.31 -17.18
C VAL A 207 -5.03 14.82 -17.10
N GLY A 208 -4.16 15.29 -16.20
CA GLY A 208 -3.81 16.71 -16.11
C GLY A 208 -3.20 17.29 -17.38
N ALA A 209 -2.43 16.48 -18.13
CA ALA A 209 -1.87 16.87 -19.42
C ALA A 209 -2.92 16.98 -20.55
N VAL A 210 -4.02 16.23 -20.47
CA VAL A 210 -5.14 16.29 -21.44
C VAL A 210 -6.00 17.52 -21.16
N GLU A 211 -6.24 17.84 -19.88
CA GLU A 211 -7.07 18.99 -19.48
C GLU A 211 -6.42 20.34 -19.83
N GLN A 212 -5.09 20.42 -19.76
CA GLN A 212 -4.32 21.60 -20.20
C GLN A 212 -4.23 21.77 -21.72
N ARG A 213 -4.57 20.73 -22.50
CA ARG A 213 -4.60 20.77 -23.98
C ARG A 213 -5.97 21.13 -24.55
N ARG A 214 -6.97 21.42 -23.72
CA ARG A 214 -8.31 21.81 -24.20
C ARG A 214 -8.18 23.13 -24.99
N PRO A 215 -8.66 23.23 -26.24
CA PRO A 215 -8.45 24.43 -27.05
C PRO A 215 -9.14 25.62 -26.39
N VAL A 216 -8.41 26.72 -26.24
CA VAL A 216 -9.01 28.04 -26.05
C VAL A 216 -9.96 28.26 -27.23
N GLN A 217 -11.24 28.52 -26.95
CA GLN A 217 -12.23 28.80 -28.00
C GLN A 217 -11.67 29.90 -28.91
N PRO A 218 -11.63 29.71 -30.24
CA PRO A 218 -11.26 30.80 -31.13
C PRO A 218 -12.29 31.92 -30.94
N ALA A 219 -11.82 33.13 -30.67
CA ALA A 219 -12.67 34.31 -30.69
C ALA A 219 -13.37 34.36 -32.06
N ALA A 220 -14.70 34.51 -32.04
CA ALA A 220 -15.52 34.58 -33.23
C ALA A 220 -14.97 35.66 -34.18
N TYR A 221 -14.59 35.25 -35.39
CA TYR A 221 -14.20 36.16 -36.46
C TYR A 221 -15.40 36.31 -37.38
N ASP A 222 -16.04 37.48 -37.35
CA ASP A 222 -17.11 37.83 -38.28
C ASP A 222 -16.50 38.10 -39.66
N ALA A 223 -16.74 37.20 -40.62
CA ALA A 223 -16.36 37.39 -42.01
C ALA A 223 -17.55 37.94 -42.82
N PRO A 224 -17.36 38.96 -43.68
CA PRO A 224 -18.44 39.51 -44.50
C PRO A 224 -18.75 38.59 -45.69
N SER A 225 -20.03 38.52 -46.05
CA SER A 225 -20.55 37.73 -47.16
C SER A 225 -20.20 38.36 -48.51
N ASN A 226 -19.47 37.64 -49.36
CA ASN A 226 -19.47 37.89 -50.80
C ASN A 226 -20.18 36.73 -51.50
N ALA A 227 -21.45 36.96 -51.82
CA ALA A 227 -22.07 36.35 -52.99
C ALA A 227 -21.44 37.02 -54.20
N ASP A 228 -20.85 36.23 -55.10
CA ASP A 228 -21.19 36.24 -56.52
C ASP A 228 -20.17 35.46 -57.36
N LEU A 229 -20.73 34.76 -58.35
CA LEU A 229 -20.14 34.24 -59.59
C LEU A 229 -19.68 32.78 -59.62
N ASP A 230 -20.66 31.97 -59.99
CA ASP A 230 -20.62 30.63 -60.53
C ASP A 230 -20.29 30.59 -62.04
N THR A 231 -19.69 29.47 -62.44
CA THR A 231 -19.61 28.83 -63.77
C THR A 231 -18.94 29.51 -64.97
N SER A 232 -17.91 28.85 -65.52
CA SER A 232 -18.10 27.91 -66.65
C SER A 232 -16.79 27.20 -67.07
N ARG A 233 -16.95 25.92 -67.45
CA ARG A 233 -15.93 24.95 -67.91
C ARG A 233 -15.61 25.11 -69.41
N SER A 234 -14.37 24.82 -69.81
CA SER A 234 -14.08 23.95 -70.98
C SER A 234 -12.62 23.47 -71.05
N LYS A 235 -12.46 22.24 -71.54
CA LYS A 235 -11.27 21.37 -71.70
C LYS A 235 -10.18 21.90 -72.67
N GLY A 236 -8.93 21.39 -72.52
CA GLY A 236 -7.91 21.35 -73.57
C GLY A 236 -6.55 20.84 -73.07
N GLU A 237 -5.83 20.04 -73.86
CA GLU A 237 -4.70 19.15 -73.50
C GLU A 237 -3.29 19.80 -73.41
N ALA A 238 -2.40 19.03 -72.75
CA ALA A 238 -0.97 18.77 -73.03
C ALA A 238 0.18 19.65 -72.46
N ASP A 239 1.08 18.90 -71.79
CA ASP A 239 2.55 18.95 -71.81
C ASP A 239 3.36 19.81 -70.81
N GLY A 240 4.45 19.21 -70.28
CA GLY A 240 5.62 19.91 -69.73
C GLY A 240 5.85 19.94 -68.21
N SER A 241 6.77 19.06 -67.75
CA SER A 241 7.92 19.35 -66.87
C SER A 241 7.80 20.12 -65.54
N ALA A 242 8.19 19.41 -64.46
CA ALA A 242 8.99 19.81 -63.29
C ALA A 242 8.53 20.96 -62.36
N GLY A 243 8.47 20.66 -61.06
CA GLY A 243 8.43 21.67 -59.99
C GLY A 243 7.93 21.10 -58.66
N ASP A 244 8.74 21.30 -57.62
CA ASP A 244 8.57 20.84 -56.24
C ASP A 244 7.37 21.46 -55.48
N ASN A 245 7.13 20.87 -54.30
CA ASN A 245 6.51 21.41 -53.09
C ASN A 245 5.00 21.23 -52.79
N GLU A 246 4.82 20.61 -51.62
CA GLU A 246 3.91 20.93 -50.52
C GLU A 246 2.42 20.54 -50.54
N SER A 247 2.07 19.83 -49.47
CA SER A 247 0.83 19.96 -48.68
C SER A 247 -0.48 19.43 -49.28
N GLY A 248 -0.63 18.10 -49.27
CA GLY A 248 -1.93 17.44 -49.30
C GLY A 248 -2.46 17.19 -47.89
N ALA A 249 -3.26 18.11 -47.36
CA ALA A 249 -4.10 17.88 -46.19
C ALA A 249 -5.26 16.95 -46.60
N GLY A 250 -5.19 15.68 -46.19
CA GLY A 250 -6.31 14.74 -46.23
C GLY A 250 -7.07 14.74 -44.90
N PRO A 251 -8.42 14.68 -44.91
CA PRO A 251 -9.25 14.73 -43.71
C PRO A 251 -9.32 13.37 -43.01
N ASP A 252 -9.80 13.42 -41.77
CA ASP A 252 -10.20 12.29 -40.91
C ASP A 252 -9.09 11.56 -40.17
N GLY A 253 -8.44 12.31 -39.28
CA GLY A 253 -7.66 11.77 -38.18
C GLY A 253 -8.55 11.00 -37.20
N ALA A 254 -8.56 9.67 -37.36
CA ALA A 254 -8.84 8.78 -36.24
C ALA A 254 -7.75 8.99 -35.18
N ASP A 255 -8.15 9.49 -34.02
CA ASP A 255 -7.32 9.66 -32.82
C ASP A 255 -6.92 8.29 -32.25
N THR A 256 -6.00 7.60 -32.93
CA THR A 256 -5.42 6.33 -32.47
C THR A 256 -4.09 6.58 -31.79
N GLY A 257 -4.09 6.53 -30.46
CA GLY A 257 -2.97 5.96 -29.69
C GLY A 257 -1.72 6.82 -29.51
N ALA A 258 -1.85 8.13 -29.29
CA ALA A 258 -0.70 8.96 -28.92
C ALA A 258 -0.05 8.46 -27.61
N LEU A 259 1.21 8.04 -27.71
CA LEU A 259 2.04 7.59 -26.60
C LEU A 259 2.23 8.74 -25.59
N ALA A 260 1.85 8.54 -24.33
CA ALA A 260 2.13 9.53 -23.30
C ALA A 260 3.63 9.47 -22.93
N VAL A 261 4.35 10.57 -23.19
CA VAL A 261 5.76 10.72 -22.86
C VAL A 261 5.89 11.67 -21.69
N MET A 262 6.47 11.20 -20.59
CA MET A 262 6.70 12.00 -19.39
C MET A 262 8.19 12.14 -19.16
N ARG A 263 8.67 13.37 -18.93
CA ARG A 263 10.05 13.62 -18.49
C ARG A 263 10.01 13.94 -17.00
N VAL A 264 10.63 13.09 -16.19
CA VAL A 264 10.62 13.20 -14.73
C VAL A 264 11.99 12.87 -14.15
N THR A 265 12.24 13.23 -12.89
CA THR A 265 13.36 12.67 -12.13
C THR A 265 12.84 11.68 -11.09
N THR A 266 13.65 10.68 -10.73
CA THR A 266 13.29 9.73 -9.66
C THR A 266 12.94 10.46 -8.36
N HIS A 267 13.71 11.50 -8.02
CA HIS A 267 13.51 12.28 -6.81
C HIS A 267 12.17 13.03 -6.81
N ASP A 268 11.77 13.63 -7.93
CA ASP A 268 10.49 14.35 -8.01
C ASP A 268 9.30 13.39 -7.89
N VAL A 269 9.38 12.22 -8.54
CA VAL A 269 8.36 11.18 -8.43
C VAL A 269 8.30 10.64 -6.99
N ALA A 270 9.45 10.37 -6.38
CA ALA A 270 9.55 9.92 -4.99
C ALA A 270 8.95 10.93 -4.01
N LYS A 271 9.21 12.23 -4.21
CA LYS A 271 8.62 13.30 -3.40
C LYS A 271 7.11 13.38 -3.55
N LYS A 272 6.58 13.29 -4.78
CA LYS A 272 5.13 13.27 -5.06
C LYS A 272 4.44 12.04 -4.44
N LEU A 273 5.05 10.87 -4.58
CA LEU A 273 4.52 9.61 -4.06
C LEU A 273 4.75 9.41 -2.56
N ARG A 274 5.63 10.22 -1.95
CA ARG A 274 6.16 10.03 -0.59
C ARG A 274 6.70 8.61 -0.40
N LEU A 275 7.56 8.18 -1.32
CA LEU A 275 8.27 6.90 -1.27
C LEU A 275 9.77 7.16 -1.31
N ASP A 276 10.55 6.16 -0.93
CA ASP A 276 12.01 6.22 -1.12
C ASP A 276 12.35 6.24 -2.62
N ALA A 277 13.38 7.00 -2.99
CA ALA A 277 13.77 7.16 -4.39
C ALA A 277 14.24 5.85 -5.02
N SER A 278 14.88 4.96 -4.26
CA SER A 278 15.32 3.65 -4.76
C SER A 278 14.14 2.75 -5.07
N ASP A 279 13.11 2.72 -4.22
CA ASP A 279 11.89 1.93 -4.42
C ASP A 279 11.10 2.43 -5.64
N VAL A 280 11.05 3.76 -5.86
CA VAL A 280 10.45 4.35 -7.07
C VAL A 280 11.21 3.93 -8.32
N LEU A 281 12.54 4.06 -8.32
CA LEU A 281 13.36 3.69 -9.48
C LEU A 281 13.19 2.21 -9.82
N GLU A 282 13.31 1.33 -8.82
CA GLU A 282 13.14 -0.11 -8.96
C GLU A 282 11.75 -0.45 -9.52
N THR A 283 10.70 0.22 -9.03
CA THR A 283 9.32 0.00 -9.49
C THR A 283 9.11 0.45 -10.93
N VAL A 284 9.56 1.65 -11.30
CA VAL A 284 9.35 2.19 -12.66
C VAL A 284 10.13 1.38 -13.70
N LEU A 285 11.33 0.90 -13.35
CA LEU A 285 12.11 -0.03 -14.19
C LEU A 285 11.38 -1.36 -14.35
N ARG A 286 10.89 -1.96 -13.25
CA ARG A 286 10.14 -3.23 -13.26
C ARG A 286 8.85 -3.14 -14.07
N LEU A 287 8.18 -1.99 -14.07
CA LEU A 287 6.99 -1.75 -14.88
C LEU A 287 7.29 -1.54 -16.37
N GLY A 288 8.57 -1.49 -16.78
CA GLY A 288 8.95 -1.27 -18.18
C GLY A 288 8.62 0.12 -18.70
N LEU A 289 8.45 1.11 -17.81
CA LEU A 289 8.06 2.47 -18.20
C LEU A 289 9.25 3.30 -18.68
N VAL A 290 10.48 2.97 -18.28
CA VAL A 290 11.68 3.75 -18.64
C VAL A 290 12.08 3.45 -20.08
N HIS A 291 12.02 4.47 -20.94
CA HIS A 291 12.49 4.37 -22.33
C HIS A 291 13.95 4.82 -22.49
N ARG A 292 14.32 5.93 -21.85
CA ARG A 292 15.69 6.48 -21.92
C ARG A 292 16.05 7.17 -20.60
N THR A 293 17.31 7.05 -20.22
CA THR A 293 17.93 7.84 -19.16
C THR A 293 18.80 8.94 -19.76
N GLU A 294 18.60 10.19 -19.34
CA GLU A 294 19.38 11.35 -19.75
C GLU A 294 19.96 12.01 -18.50
N GLY A 295 21.11 11.51 -18.05
CA GLY A 295 21.68 11.90 -16.75
C GLY A 295 20.78 11.45 -15.59
N ARG A 296 20.22 12.42 -14.85
CA ARG A 296 19.27 12.17 -13.74
C ARG A 296 17.80 12.14 -14.17
N ALA A 297 17.51 12.48 -15.42
CA ALA A 297 16.16 12.48 -15.96
C ALA A 297 15.79 11.10 -16.52
N LEU A 298 14.57 10.67 -16.23
CA LEU A 298 13.90 9.51 -16.79
C LEU A 298 12.88 9.97 -17.81
N LYS A 299 13.00 9.46 -19.04
CA LYS A 299 11.95 9.57 -20.05
C LYS A 299 11.05 8.34 -19.94
N LEU A 300 9.86 8.53 -19.38
CA LEU A 300 8.85 7.50 -19.24
C LEU A 300 7.96 7.46 -20.48
N LEU A 301 7.64 6.25 -20.89
CA LEU A 301 6.78 5.95 -22.02
C LEU A 301 5.62 5.12 -21.50
N VAL A 302 4.42 5.70 -21.58
CA VAL A 302 3.20 5.12 -21.03
C VAL A 302 2.26 4.80 -22.18
N PRO A 303 2.17 3.53 -22.62
CA PRO A 303 1.20 3.14 -23.64
C PRO A 303 -0.23 3.35 -23.11
N PRO A 304 -1.12 4.06 -23.83
CA PRO A 304 -2.47 4.35 -23.35
C PRO A 304 -3.29 3.11 -23.00
N ALA A 305 -3.15 2.02 -23.78
CA ALA A 305 -3.82 0.76 -23.53
C ALA A 305 -3.34 0.07 -22.23
N LEU A 306 -2.03 0.13 -21.96
CA LEU A 306 -1.46 -0.40 -20.72
C LEU A 306 -1.94 0.42 -19.52
N ALA A 307 -1.90 1.75 -19.63
CA ALA A 307 -2.43 2.62 -18.59
C ALA A 307 -3.91 2.33 -18.33
N ALA A 308 -4.75 2.23 -19.36
CA ALA A 308 -6.18 1.90 -19.23
C ALA A 308 -6.42 0.55 -18.54
N HIS A 309 -5.67 -0.49 -18.92
CA HIS A 309 -5.77 -1.81 -18.30
C HIS A 309 -5.38 -1.77 -16.81
N GLU A 310 -4.29 -1.06 -16.51
CA GLU A 310 -3.76 -0.93 -15.16
C GLU A 310 -4.68 -0.07 -14.27
N ILE A 311 -5.25 1.01 -14.81
CA ILE A 311 -6.29 1.82 -14.17
C ILE A 311 -7.45 0.94 -13.70
N ASP A 312 -7.98 0.14 -14.62
CA ASP A 312 -9.13 -0.72 -14.37
C ASP A 312 -8.80 -1.82 -13.36
N ARG A 313 -7.57 -2.38 -13.43
CA ARG A 313 -7.07 -3.32 -12.42
C ARG A 313 -6.99 -2.68 -11.03
N VAL A 314 -6.41 -1.48 -10.92
CA VAL A 314 -6.25 -0.75 -9.65
C VAL A 314 -7.61 -0.40 -9.05
N ARG A 315 -8.59 0.02 -9.87
CA ARG A 315 -9.96 0.31 -9.43
C ARG A 315 -10.70 -0.91 -8.88
N ARG A 316 -10.42 -2.10 -9.41
CA ARG A 316 -11.03 -3.37 -8.95
C ARG A 316 -10.38 -3.96 -7.70
N THR A 317 -9.23 -3.45 -7.27
CA THR A 317 -8.55 -3.96 -6.08
C THR A 317 -9.32 -3.63 -4.81
N ALA A 318 -9.17 -4.49 -3.78
CA ALA A 318 -9.87 -4.43 -2.50
C ALA A 318 -9.92 -3.02 -1.88
N ALA A 319 -10.97 -2.77 -1.09
CA ALA A 319 -11.25 -1.49 -0.44
C ALA A 319 -9.97 -0.89 0.18
N PRO A 320 -9.64 0.36 -0.14
CA PRO A 320 -8.37 0.97 0.26
C PRO A 320 -8.29 1.15 1.78
N PHE A 321 -7.08 1.12 2.33
CA PHE A 321 -6.84 1.56 3.70
C PHE A 321 -7.40 2.98 3.92
N ARG A 322 -8.31 3.07 4.88
CA ARG A 322 -9.02 4.29 5.27
C ARG A 322 -8.17 5.13 6.23
N ALA A 323 -7.24 5.91 5.68
CA ALA A 323 -6.27 6.69 6.46
C ALA A 323 -6.91 7.67 7.47
N GLU A 324 -8.15 8.07 7.24
CA GLU A 324 -8.97 8.90 8.13
C GLU A 324 -9.31 8.20 9.46
N LEU A 325 -9.33 6.86 9.49
CA LEU A 325 -9.65 6.09 10.70
C LEU A 325 -8.46 5.96 11.65
N LEU A 326 -7.25 6.33 11.22
CA LEU A 326 -6.06 6.30 12.04
C LEU A 326 -6.10 7.47 13.06
N ARG A 327 -5.90 7.19 14.35
CA ARG A 327 -6.09 8.07 15.52
C ARG A 327 -4.82 8.12 16.37
N GLY A 328 -4.61 9.21 17.12
CA GLY A 328 -3.61 9.26 18.21
C GLY A 328 -2.13 9.15 17.81
N VAL A 329 -1.82 9.09 16.51
CA VAL A 329 -0.44 9.19 16.01
C VAL A 329 -0.06 10.67 15.99
N THR A 330 0.55 11.14 17.08
CA THR A 330 1.01 12.52 17.21
C THR A 330 2.17 12.78 16.25
N THR A 331 2.08 13.88 15.51
CA THR A 331 3.17 14.45 14.71
C THR A 331 4.33 14.76 15.64
N THR A 332 5.47 14.08 15.48
CA THR A 332 6.73 14.55 16.04
C THR A 332 7.16 15.78 15.25
N GLY A 333 6.66 16.95 15.64
CA GLY A 333 6.94 18.22 14.98
C GLY A 333 5.93 19.29 15.40
N GLY A 334 6.20 19.96 16.51
CA GLY A 334 5.39 21.05 17.03
C GLY A 334 5.48 21.19 18.55
N SER A 335 6.68 21.48 19.06
CA SER A 335 6.85 22.16 20.35
C SER A 335 7.91 23.22 20.12
N ASP A 336 7.52 24.46 20.41
CA ASP A 336 8.25 25.73 20.29
C ASP A 336 9.69 25.68 20.82
#